data_AF-A0A3C0UIQ5-F1
#
_entry.id   AF-A0A3C0UIQ5-F1
#
_cell.length_a   1.000
_cell.length_b   1.000
_cell.length_c   1.000
_cell.angle_alpha   90.00
_cell.angle_beta   90.00
_cell.angle_gamma   90.00
#
_symmetry.space_group_name_H-M   'P 1'
#
loop_
_entity.id
_entity.type
_entity.pdbx_description
1 polymer ?
#
loop_
_entity_poly.entity_id
_entity_poly.type
_entity_poly.pdbx_seq_one_letter_code
_entity_poly.pdbx_strand_id
1 'polypeptide(L)'
;MAENELYSFVAGNPTEEEIARRFLECDLPAATQENLRVLTQYINCPLAVRSSSILEDSRILPFAGIYHTYVVPNIHIDPKVRFKQLSDAVKLVYASVFYAAPVQYAKNADIRIQEEKMAVLIQQLVG
;
A
#
# COMPACT_ATOMS: atom_id res chain seq x y z
N MET A 1 9.29 2.00 -7.81
CA MET A 1 9.16 0.52 -7.77
C MET A 1 10.19 -0.17 -8.63
N ALA A 2 10.38 0.22 -9.90
CA ALA A 2 11.48 -0.28 -10.74
C ALA A 2 12.87 0.00 -10.14
N GLU A 3 13.06 1.18 -9.54
CA GLU A 3 14.32 1.58 -8.88
C GLU A 3 14.68 0.75 -7.63
N ASN A 4 13.74 -0.03 -7.08
CA ASN A 4 13.92 -0.75 -5.81
C ASN A 4 14.11 -2.27 -5.99
N GLU A 5 14.24 -2.75 -7.23
CA GLU A 5 14.40 -4.19 -7.57
C GLU A 5 13.32 -5.11 -6.93
N LEU A 6 12.11 -4.58 -6.70
CA LEU A 6 11.06 -5.31 -5.97
C LEU A 6 10.51 -6.51 -6.76
N TYR A 7 10.49 -6.42 -8.10
CA TYR A 7 9.94 -7.48 -8.94
C TYR A 7 10.80 -8.75 -8.95
N SER A 8 12.13 -8.61 -8.99
CA SER A 8 13.05 -9.75 -8.92
C SER A 8 13.01 -10.42 -7.55
N PHE A 9 12.86 -9.64 -6.48
CA PHE A 9 12.69 -10.17 -5.12
C PHE A 9 11.42 -11.01 -4.97
N VAL A 10 10.27 -10.49 -5.42
CA VAL A 10 8.98 -11.21 -5.32
C VAL A 10 8.98 -12.50 -6.14
N ALA A 11 9.72 -12.56 -7.26
CA ALA A 11 9.86 -13.78 -8.05
C ALA A 11 10.51 -14.94 -7.27
N GLY A 12 11.24 -14.66 -6.19
CA GLY A 12 11.85 -15.66 -5.32
C GLY A 12 10.88 -16.38 -4.36
N ASN A 13 9.57 -16.11 -4.43
CA ASN A 13 8.55 -16.57 -3.48
C ASN A 13 8.88 -16.27 -1.99
N PRO A 14 9.21 -15.02 -1.64
CA PRO A 14 9.43 -14.62 -0.24
C PRO A 14 8.13 -14.72 0.58
N THR A 15 8.25 -14.76 1.91
CA THR A 15 7.08 -14.69 2.80
C THR A 15 6.47 -13.28 2.82
N GLU A 16 5.20 -13.15 3.24
CA GLU A 16 4.54 -11.84 3.32
C GLU A 16 5.26 -10.89 4.27
N GLU A 17 5.85 -11.41 5.36
CA GLU A 17 6.66 -10.62 6.29
C GLU A 17 7.94 -10.10 5.65
N GLU A 18 8.57 -10.90 4.78
CA GLU A 18 9.76 -10.50 4.04
C GLU A 18 9.43 -9.44 2.99
N ILE A 19 8.29 -9.59 2.29
CA ILE A 19 7.76 -8.57 1.37
C ILE A 19 7.49 -7.28 2.13
N ALA A 20 6.73 -7.33 3.22
CA ALA A 20 6.40 -6.16 4.03
C ALA A 20 7.67 -5.42 4.48
N ARG A 21 8.66 -6.15 5.02
CA ARG A 21 9.93 -5.59 5.46
C ARG A 21 10.68 -4.91 4.31
N ARG A 22 10.76 -5.56 3.15
CA ARG A 22 11.43 -5.02 1.97
C ARG A 22 10.77 -3.73 1.51
N PHE A 23 9.44 -3.69 1.46
CA PHE A 23 8.69 -2.48 1.10
C PHE A 23 8.88 -1.35 2.10
N LEU A 24 8.98 -1.65 3.40
CA LEU A 24 9.23 -0.66 4.45
C LEU A 24 10.63 -0.03 4.32
N GLU A 25 11.64 -0.82 3.96
CA GLU A 25 13.03 -0.38 3.73
C GLU A 25 13.18 0.47 2.47
N CYS A 26 12.31 0.29 1.47
CA CYS A 26 12.34 1.07 0.24
C CYS A 26 11.82 2.48 0.44
N ASP A 27 12.38 3.44 -0.29
CA ASP A 27 11.88 4.81 -0.30
C ASP A 27 10.70 4.98 -1.26
N LEU A 28 9.73 5.82 -0.83
CA LEU A 28 8.70 6.34 -1.72
C LEU A 28 9.31 7.44 -2.61
N PRO A 29 8.76 7.69 -3.81
CA PRO A 29 9.21 8.81 -4.64
C PRO A 29 9.15 10.14 -3.88
N ALA A 30 10.12 11.03 -4.10
CA ALA A 30 10.26 12.28 -3.36
C ALA A 30 8.96 13.14 -3.38
N ALA A 31 8.28 13.21 -4.53
CA ALA A 31 7.01 13.92 -4.65
C ALA A 31 5.91 13.32 -3.75
N THR A 32 5.84 11.99 -3.65
CA THR A 32 4.90 11.29 -2.76
C THR A 32 5.24 11.57 -1.30
N GLN A 33 6.52 11.50 -0.93
CA GLN A 33 6.96 11.82 0.43
C GLN A 33 6.55 13.25 0.82
N GLU A 34 6.76 14.22 -0.07
CA GLU A 34 6.41 15.60 0.20
C GLU A 34 4.89 15.78 0.37
N ASN A 35 4.08 15.16 -0.49
CA ASN A 35 2.62 15.20 -0.37
C ASN A 35 2.13 14.61 0.96
N LEU A 36 2.69 13.47 1.39
CA LEU A 36 2.35 12.85 2.67
C LEU A 36 2.78 13.72 3.86
N ARG A 37 3.94 14.38 3.76
CA ARG A 37 4.44 15.30 4.79
C ARG A 37 3.54 16.53 4.94
N VAL A 38 3.10 17.10 3.82
CA VAL A 38 2.12 18.20 3.81
C VAL A 38 0.81 17.73 4.45
N LEU A 39 0.31 16.56 4.07
CA LEU A 39 -0.94 16.02 4.59
C LEU A 39 -0.94 15.87 6.12
N THR A 40 0.14 15.34 6.72
CA THR A 40 0.24 15.15 8.18
C THR A 40 0.44 16.46 8.97
N GLN A 41 0.75 17.56 8.31
CA GLN A 41 0.81 18.89 8.95
C GLN A 41 -0.59 19.48 9.16
N TYR A 42 -1.51 19.23 8.22
CA TYR A 42 -2.87 19.80 8.26
C TYR A 42 -3.91 18.86 8.89
N ILE A 43 -3.67 17.55 8.88
CA ILE A 43 -4.63 16.55 9.36
C ILE A 43 -4.15 15.93 10.67
N ASN A 44 -4.95 16.06 11.73
CA ASN A 44 -4.70 15.51 13.08
C ASN A 44 -5.84 14.60 13.55
N CYS A 45 -6.35 13.76 12.67
CA CYS A 45 -7.36 12.75 12.98
C CYS A 45 -6.91 11.38 12.44
N PRO A 46 -7.45 10.27 12.99
CA PRO A 46 -7.16 8.94 12.49
C PRO A 46 -7.50 8.79 11.00
N LEU A 47 -6.65 8.05 10.28
CA LEU A 47 -6.73 7.87 8.84
C LEU A 47 -6.88 6.39 8.50
N ALA A 48 -7.74 6.08 7.52
CA ALA A 48 -7.75 4.81 6.83
C ALA A 48 -6.95 4.95 5.53
N VAL A 49 -5.98 4.06 5.33
CA VAL A 49 -5.15 3.94 4.12
C VAL A 49 -5.51 2.63 3.45
N ARG A 50 -6.07 2.70 2.24
CA ARG A 50 -6.59 1.52 1.54
C ARG A 50 -6.22 1.50 0.06
N SER A 51 -6.24 0.31 -0.52
CA SER A 51 -6.18 0.11 -1.96
C SER A 51 -7.36 0.78 -2.66
N SER A 52 -7.11 1.27 -3.85
CA SER A 52 -8.10 1.68 -4.82
C SER A 52 -7.61 1.22 -6.19
N SER A 53 -7.91 -0.03 -6.49
CA SER A 53 -7.59 -0.68 -7.76
C SER A 53 -8.82 -0.73 -8.66
N ILE A 54 -8.62 -0.56 -9.97
CA ILE A 54 -9.67 -0.76 -10.97
C ILE A 54 -10.21 -2.21 -10.93
N LEU A 55 -9.38 -3.17 -10.52
CA LEU A 55 -9.76 -4.57 -10.43
C LEU A 55 -10.76 -4.81 -9.29
N GLU A 56 -10.71 -4.03 -8.21
CA GLU A 56 -11.66 -4.15 -7.08
C GLU A 56 -13.09 -3.83 -7.50
N ASP A 57 -13.26 -2.95 -8.49
CA ASP A 57 -14.55 -2.54 -9.05
C ASP A 57 -15.01 -3.43 -10.23
N SER A 58 -14.21 -4.44 -10.60
CA SER A 58 -14.55 -5.34 -11.71
C SER A 58 -15.75 -6.23 -11.37
N ARG A 59 -16.80 -6.11 -12.18
CA ARG A 59 -18.00 -6.96 -12.08
C ARG A 59 -17.77 -8.40 -12.57
N ILE A 60 -16.64 -8.65 -13.23
CA ILE A 60 -16.29 -9.93 -13.84
C ILE A 60 -15.33 -10.71 -12.93
N LEU A 61 -14.45 -10.00 -12.22
CA LEU A 61 -13.45 -10.56 -11.32
C LEU A 61 -13.45 -9.76 -10.01
N PRO A 62 -14.18 -10.20 -8.96
CA PRO A 62 -14.21 -9.45 -7.72
C PRO A 62 -12.86 -9.55 -7.00
N PHE A 63 -12.03 -8.50 -7.11
CA PHE A 63 -10.84 -8.30 -6.27
C PHE A 63 -11.16 -7.60 -4.94
N ALA A 64 -12.43 -7.27 -4.70
CA ALA A 64 -12.86 -6.59 -3.49
C ALA A 64 -12.44 -7.36 -2.23
N GLY A 65 -11.69 -6.68 -1.35
CA GLY A 65 -11.23 -7.22 -0.07
C GLY A 65 -9.99 -8.11 -0.12
N ILE A 66 -9.32 -8.21 -1.27
CA ILE A 66 -8.09 -9.00 -1.40
C ILE A 66 -6.85 -8.23 -0.93
N TYR A 67 -6.83 -6.91 -1.11
CA TYR A 67 -5.74 -6.05 -0.63
C TYR A 67 -6.00 -5.57 0.80
N HIS A 68 -4.92 -5.17 1.48
CA HIS A 68 -5.01 -4.77 2.88
C HIS A 68 -5.40 -3.29 3.05
N THR A 69 -6.15 -3.02 4.10
CA THR A 69 -6.42 -1.66 4.60
C THR A 69 -5.73 -1.48 5.95
N TYR A 70 -5.03 -0.36 6.12
CA TYR A 70 -4.33 -0.02 7.35
C TYR A 70 -4.94 1.22 7.98
N VAL A 71 -5.15 1.18 9.31
CA VAL A 71 -5.58 2.33 10.10
C VAL A 71 -4.35 2.97 10.74
N VAL A 72 -4.18 4.27 10.51
CA VAL A 72 -3.12 5.08 11.08
C VAL A 72 -3.72 6.02 12.12
N PRO A 73 -3.32 5.95 13.41
CA PRO A 73 -3.88 6.81 14.44
C PRO A 73 -3.68 8.30 14.16
N ASN A 74 -2.51 8.69 13.63
CA ASN A 74 -2.21 10.07 13.22
C ASN A 74 -2.48 11.13 14.33
N ILE A 75 -2.26 10.76 15.60
CA ILE A 75 -2.46 11.61 16.80
C ILE A 75 -1.16 11.94 17.55
N HIS A 76 -0.02 11.42 17.12
CA HIS A 76 1.25 11.66 17.80
C HIS A 76 1.65 13.15 17.71
N ILE A 77 2.22 13.72 18.77
CA ILE A 77 2.58 15.15 18.82
C ILE A 77 3.62 15.53 17.76
N ASP A 78 4.63 14.68 17.57
CA ASP A 78 5.67 14.88 16.56
C ASP A 78 5.15 14.55 15.14
N PRO A 79 5.11 15.51 14.21
CA PRO A 79 4.71 15.29 12.81
C PRO A 79 5.61 14.31 12.06
N LYS A 80 6.88 14.15 12.45
CA LYS A 80 7.78 13.17 11.82
C LYS A 80 7.33 11.74 12.08
N VAL A 81 6.85 11.47 13.30
CA VAL A 81 6.28 10.16 13.67
C VAL A 81 5.01 9.90 12.87
N ARG A 82 4.11 10.89 12.77
CA ARG A 82 2.88 10.78 11.96
C ARG A 82 3.19 10.52 10.49
N PHE A 83 4.14 11.27 9.92
CA PHE A 83 4.61 11.08 8.55
C PHE A 83 5.17 9.68 8.32
N LYS A 84 6.01 9.18 9.25
CA LYS A 84 6.57 7.82 9.15
C LYS A 84 5.45 6.77 9.17
N GLN A 85 4.54 6.84 10.14
CA GLN A 85 3.42 5.90 10.25
C GLN A 85 2.53 5.88 9.00
N LEU A 86 2.24 7.06 8.44
CA LEU A 86 1.45 7.17 7.21
C LEU A 86 2.21 6.61 6.00
N SER A 87 3.49 6.93 5.87
CA SER A 87 4.34 6.44 4.79
C SER A 87 4.49 4.91 4.85
N ASP A 88 4.68 4.35 6.04
CA ASP A 88 4.74 2.90 6.27
C ASP A 88 3.42 2.24 5.87
N ALA A 89 2.27 2.83 6.25
CA ALA A 89 0.97 2.30 5.86
C ALA A 89 0.78 2.31 4.32
N VAL A 90 1.16 3.38 3.63
CA VAL A 90 1.12 3.44 2.16
C VAL A 90 2.01 2.35 1.53
N LYS A 91 3.24 2.18 2.04
CA LYS A 91 4.16 1.12 1.58
C LYS A 91 3.57 -0.27 1.79
N LEU A 92 2.92 -0.51 2.93
CA LEU A 92 2.31 -1.80 3.24
C LEU A 92 1.05 -2.08 2.40
N VAL A 93 0.25 -1.07 2.06
CA VAL A 93 -0.83 -1.23 1.07
C VAL A 93 -0.27 -1.69 -0.27
N TYR A 94 0.82 -1.07 -0.75
CA TYR A 94 1.50 -1.54 -1.97
C TYR A 94 2.09 -2.94 -1.84
N ALA A 95 2.71 -3.26 -0.69
CA ALA A 95 3.22 -4.60 -0.41
C ALA A 95 2.13 -5.67 -0.54
N SER A 96 0.90 -5.34 -0.11
CA SER A 96 -0.22 -6.27 -0.12
C SER A 96 -0.63 -6.76 -1.50
N VAL A 97 -0.26 -6.05 -2.58
CA VAL A 97 -0.46 -6.53 -3.96
C VAL A 97 0.30 -7.82 -4.26
N PHE A 98 1.45 -8.00 -3.60
CA PHE A 98 2.36 -9.12 -3.82
C PHE A 98 2.17 -10.26 -2.82
N TYR A 99 1.17 -10.17 -1.95
CA TYR A 99 0.84 -11.23 -1.00
C TYR A 99 0.20 -12.44 -1.67
N ALA A 100 0.17 -13.57 -0.94
CA ALA A 100 -0.17 -14.85 -1.52
C ALA A 100 -1.59 -14.85 -2.13
N ALA A 101 -2.56 -14.27 -1.43
CA ALA A 101 -3.95 -14.21 -1.89
C ALA A 101 -4.12 -13.43 -3.22
N PRO A 102 -3.70 -12.15 -3.35
CA PRO A 102 -3.81 -11.44 -4.63
C PRO A 102 -2.98 -12.05 -5.75
N VAL A 103 -1.79 -12.59 -5.46
CA VAL A 103 -0.95 -13.25 -6.48
C VAL A 103 -1.60 -14.54 -6.99
N GLN A 104 -2.15 -15.38 -6.10
CA GLN A 104 -2.86 -16.60 -6.49
C GLN A 104 -4.13 -16.28 -7.29
N TYR A 105 -4.89 -15.28 -6.85
CA TYR A 105 -6.08 -14.84 -7.56
C TYR A 105 -5.74 -14.35 -8.97
N ALA A 106 -4.72 -13.50 -9.11
CA ALA A 106 -4.28 -13.00 -10.40
C ALA A 106 -3.82 -14.12 -11.34
N LYS A 107 -3.09 -15.12 -10.83
CA LYS A 107 -2.70 -16.32 -11.60
C LYS A 107 -3.91 -17.08 -12.14
N ASN A 108 -4.93 -17.29 -11.31
CA ASN A 108 -6.15 -17.99 -11.72
C ASN A 108 -6.97 -17.21 -12.76
N ALA A 109 -6.86 -15.88 -12.74
CA ALA A 109 -7.55 -14.98 -13.66
C ALA A 109 -6.73 -14.61 -14.92
N ASP A 110 -5.53 -15.18 -15.09
CA ASP A 110 -4.56 -14.84 -16.15
C ASP A 110 -4.20 -13.33 -16.21
N ILE A 111 -4.14 -12.70 -15.04
CA ILE A 111 -3.78 -11.27 -14.87
C ILE A 111 -2.31 -11.14 -14.48
N ARG A 112 -1.60 -10.24 -15.15
CA ARG A 112 -0.26 -9.81 -14.75
C ARG A 112 -0.36 -8.78 -13.62
N ILE A 113 -0.37 -9.26 -12.38
CA ILE A 113 -0.46 -8.38 -11.19
C ILE A 113 0.68 -7.35 -11.11
N GLN A 114 1.81 -7.59 -11.76
CA GLN A 114 2.95 -6.66 -11.79
C GLN A 114 2.69 -5.39 -12.61
N GLU A 115 1.77 -5.47 -13.58
CA GLU A 115 1.37 -4.36 -14.47
C GLU A 115 0.11 -3.63 -13.94
N GLU A 116 -0.41 -4.08 -12.80
CA GLU A 116 -1.59 -3.51 -12.16
C GLU A 116 -1.29 -2.07 -11.69
N LYS A 117 -2.25 -1.18 -11.92
CA LYS A 117 -2.19 0.23 -11.50
C LYS A 117 -3.18 0.47 -10.37
N MET A 118 -2.71 0.35 -9.15
CA MET A 118 -3.47 0.65 -7.95
C MET A 118 -3.09 2.01 -7.36
N ALA A 119 -4.11 2.82 -7.09
CA ALA A 119 -3.98 4.03 -6.30
C ALA A 119 -4.14 3.70 -4.81
N VAL A 120 -3.58 4.55 -3.95
CA VAL A 120 -3.78 4.45 -2.49
C VAL A 120 -4.67 5.60 -2.05
N LEU A 121 -5.81 5.25 -1.44
CA LEU A 121 -6.76 6.21 -0.90
C LEU A 121 -6.49 6.44 0.59
N ILE A 122 -6.32 7.70 0.98
CA ILE A 122 -6.16 8.14 2.37
C ILE A 122 -7.42 8.92 2.75
N GLN A 123 -8.15 8.44 3.76
CA GLN A 123 -9.39 9.06 4.20
C GLN A 123 -9.40 9.23 5.72
N GLN A 124 -10.00 10.30 6.22
CA GLN A 124 -10.33 10.39 7.64
C GLN A 124 -11.22 9.21 8.05
N LEU A 125 -10.83 8.54 9.13
CA LEU A 125 -11.65 7.53 9.77
C LEU A 125 -12.74 8.23 10.57
N VAL A 126 -14.00 7.88 10.27
CA VAL A 126 -15.19 8.36 10.97
C VAL A 126 -15.97 7.14 11.45
N GLY A 127 -16.49 7.21 12.66
CA GLY A 127 -17.22 6.14 13.34
C GLY A 127 -17.87 6.66 14.60
#